data_AF-A0A2I3GK65-F1
#
_entry.id   AF-A0A2I3GK65-F1
#
_cell.length_a   1.000
_cell.length_b   1.000
_cell.length_c   1.000
_cell.angle_alpha   90.00
_cell.angle_beta   90.00
_cell.angle_gamma   90.00
#
_symmetry.space_group_name_H-M   'P 1'
#
loop_
_entity.id
_entity.type
_entity.pdbx_description
1 polymer ?
#
loop_
_entity_poly.entity_id
_entity_poly.type
_entity_poly.pdbx_seq_one_letter_code
_entity_poly.pdbx_strand_id
1 'polypeptide(L)' 'MVLADLGRKITSALRSLSNATIINEEVLNAMLKEVCTALLEDVFNMCRHIQSR' A
#
# COMPACT_ATOMS: atom_id res chain seq x y z
N MET A 1 11.39 -4.63 8.23
CA MET A 1 11.90 -4.42 6.85
C MET A 1 10.76 -3.81 6.06
N VAL A 2 10.94 -2.60 5.53
CA VAL A 2 9.87 -1.73 5.03
C VAL A 2 8.95 -2.43 4.00
N LEU A 3 9.52 -3.28 3.13
CA LEU A 3 8.79 -4.15 2.20
C LEU A 3 7.79 -5.12 2.85
N ALA A 4 8.09 -5.64 4.04
CA ALA A 4 7.22 -6.60 4.72
C ALA A 4 5.98 -5.89 5.31
N ASP A 5 6.10 -4.62 5.66
CA ASP A 5 5.00 -3.80 6.16
C ASP A 5 4.06 -3.41 5.01
N LEU A 6 4.64 -3.05 3.87
CA LEU A 6 3.92 -2.80 2.62
C LEU A 6 3.15 -4.04 2.13
N GLY A 7 3.81 -5.20 2.12
CA GLY A 7 3.17 -6.47 1.74
C GLY A 7 1.98 -6.83 2.64
N ARG A 8 2.04 -6.51 3.93
CA ARG A 8 0.92 -6.71 4.87
C ARG A 8 -0.24 -5.75 4.59
N LYS A 9 0.03 -4.46 4.33
CA LYS A 9 -1.00 -3.47 3.96
C LYS A 9 -1.75 -3.88 2.70
N ILE A 10 -1.04 -4.26 1.63
CA ILE A 10 -1.66 -4.70 0.37
C ILE A 10 -2.50 -5.97 0.60
N THR A 11 -1.97 -6.94 1.34
CA THR A 11 -2.67 -8.20 1.62
C THR A 11 -3.93 -7.97 2.46
N SER A 12 -3.89 -7.05 3.42
CA SER A 12 -5.05 -6.67 4.24
C SER A 12 -6.12 -5.97 3.39
N ALA A 13 -5.71 -5.08 2.49
CA ALA A 13 -6.63 -4.38 1.58
C ALA A 13 -7.30 -5.34 0.59
N LEU A 14 -6.55 -6.27 0.00
CA LEU A 14 -7.07 -7.34 -0.87
C LEU A 14 -8.02 -8.28 -0.13
N ARG A 15 -7.72 -8.62 1.12
CA ARG A 15 -8.58 -9.47 1.96
C ARG A 15 -9.88 -8.75 2.33
N SER A 16 -9.81 -7.45 2.63
CA SER A 16 -10.98 -6.61 2.86
C SER A 16 -11.84 -6.48 1.60
N LEU A 17 -11.20 -6.38 0.43
CA LEU A 17 -11.86 -6.33 -0.87
C LEU A 17 -12.54 -7.67 -1.23
N SER A 18 -11.86 -8.80 -0.97
CA SER A 18 -12.39 -10.14 -1.18
C SER A 18 -13.60 -10.44 -0.29
N ASN A 19 -13.72 -9.77 0.85
CA ASN A 19 -14.84 -9.92 1.79
C ASN A 19 -15.95 -8.87 1.55
N ALA A 20 -15.70 -7.86 0.72
CA ALA A 20 -16.68 -6.85 0.35
C ALA A 20 -17.44 -7.31 -0.91
N THR A 21 -18.68 -7.77 -0.72
CA THR A 21 -19.56 -8.28 -1.78
C THR A 21 -19.93 -7.22 -2.83
N ILE A 22 -19.66 -5.93 -2.58
CA ILE A 22 -19.92 -4.81 -3.47
C ILE A 22 -18.60 -4.04 -3.67
N ILE A 23 -17.96 -4.27 -4.81
CA ILE A 23 -16.78 -3.51 -5.24
C ILE A 23 -17.29 -2.21 -5.88
N ASN A 24 -17.36 -1.13 -5.10
CA ASN A 24 -17.63 0.20 -5.64
C ASN A 24 -16.34 0.81 -6.23
N GLU A 25 -16.49 1.62 -7.28
CA GLU A 25 -15.38 2.34 -7.91
C GLU A 25 -14.62 3.23 -6.90
N GLU A 26 -15.34 3.78 -5.93
CA GLU A 26 -14.77 4.59 -4.84
C GLU A 26 -13.84 3.78 -3.93
N VAL A 27 -14.25 2.54 -3.57
CA VAL A 27 -13.45 1.63 -2.74
C VAL A 27 -12.21 1.18 -3.50
N LEU A 28 -12.35 0.89 -4.80
CA LEU A 28 -11.24 0.52 -5.65
C LEU A 28 -10.23 1.67 -5.79
N ASN A 29 -10.71 2.90 -5.98
CA ASN A 29 -9.88 4.09 -6.13
C ASN A 29 -9.17 4.46 -4.81
N ALA A 30 -9.85 4.31 -3.67
CA ALA A 30 -9.25 4.45 -2.35
C ALA A 30 -8.12 3.42 -2.13
N MET A 31 -8.34 2.16 -2.50
CA MET A 31 -7.35 1.10 -2.38
C MET A 31 -6.12 1.36 -3.27
N LEU A 32 -6.34 1.76 -4.52
CA LEU A 32 -5.26 2.16 -5.44
C LEU A 32 -4.45 3.34 -4.91
N LYS A 33 -5.11 4.36 -4.33
CA LYS A 33 -4.43 5.49 -3.70
C LYS A 33 -3.59 5.07 -2.49
N GLU A 34 -4.12 4.23 -1.62
CA GLU A 34 -3.36 3.73 -0.46
C GLU A 34 -2.13 2.94 -0.90
N VAL A 35 -2.28 2.05 -1.88
CA VAL A 35 -1.15 1.26 -2.40
C VAL A 35 -0.11 2.15 -3.09
N CYS A 36 -0.52 3.09 -3.93
CA CYS A 36 0.39 4.03 -4.58
C CYS A 36 1.12 4.95 -3.58
N THR A 37 0.41 5.42 -2.54
CA THR A 37 0.99 6.26 -1.50
C THR A 37 2.00 5.47 -0.67
N ALA A 38 1.65 4.23 -0.30
CA ALA A 38 2.55 3.36 0.44
C ALA A 38 3.79 3.00 -0.39
N LEU A 39 3.65 2.75 -1.71
CA LEU A 39 4.78 2.53 -2.61
C LEU A 39 5.71 3.75 -2.70
N LEU A 40 5.14 4.95 -2.82
CA LEU A 40 5.89 6.20 -2.87
C LEU A 40 6.63 6.45 -1.56
N GLU A 41 5.99 6.22 -0.43
CA GLU A 41 6.60 6.36 0.89
C GLU A 41 7.75 5.36 1.08
N ASP A 42 7.61 4.13 0.60
CA ASP A 42 8.66 3.11 0.59
C ASP A 42 9.88 3.55 -0.23
N VAL A 43 9.65 4.04 -1.46
CA VAL A 43 10.72 4.56 -2.34
C VAL A 43 11.40 5.78 -1.73
N PHE A 44 10.62 6.71 -1.15
CA PHE A 44 11.16 7.90 -0.49
C PHE A 44 11.98 7.54 0.75
N ASN A 45 11.49 6.57 1.54
CA ASN A 45 12.15 6.11 2.74
C ASN A 45 13.43 5.31 2.41
N MET A 46 13.44 4.52 1.33
CA MET A 46 14.63 3.86 0.83
C MET A 46 15.68 4.87 0.33
N CYS A 47 15.27 5.87 -0.45
CA CYS A 47 16.16 6.98 -0.86
C CYS A 47 16.74 7.74 0.34
N ARG A 48 15.91 8.05 1.36
CA ARG A 48 16.38 8.72 2.58
C ARG A 48 17.36 7.84 3.37
N HIS A 49 17.16 6.53 3.37
CA HIS A 49 18.07 5.59 4.04
C HIS A 49 19.41 5.47 3.33
N ILE A 50 19.44 5.58 2.00
CA ILE A 50 20.67 5.61 1.19
C ILE A 50 21.42 6.95 1.36
N GLN A 51 20.70 8.07 1.50
CA GLN A 51 21.32 9.40 1.68
C GLN A 51 21.89 9.62 3.10
N SER A 52 21.53 8.77 4.07
CA SER A 52 21.99 8.85 5.47
C SER A 52 23.13 7.88 5.80
N ARG A 53 23.77 7.26 4.79
CA ARG A 53 24.94 6.39 4.94
C ARG A 53 26.12 6.86 4.11
#